data_AF-A0A1Y3PH59-F1
#
_entry.id   AF-A0A1Y3PH59-F1
#
_cell.length_a   1.000
_cell.length_b   1.000
_cell.length_c   1.000
_cell.angle_alpha   90.00
_cell.angle_beta   90.00
_cell.angle_gamma   90.00
#
_symmetry.space_group_name_H-M   'P 1'
#
loop_
_entity.id
_entity.type
_entity.pdbx_description
1 polymer ?
#
loop_
_entity_poly.entity_id
_entity_poly.type
_entity_poly.pdbx_seq_one_letter_code
_entity_poly.pdbx_strand_id
1 'polypeptide(L)'
;MGAAFAIQVKTGRESAVKKLVEWALERNEQAQRWVKAVHAFTLGSSKMLSNGKLGKRVERPVIPGYIFVEMNYKADDHNRTAYLSAEIWHMIRRVPGVLKLFADAGQIIGSETFEQLFERIEIEDQVEIIVPNQDAEIAAACAAYNDAATPREKKEAEQKLKQIESLESRIKRLAERMKAFVKNGRKVVRIPIKTFQYVLSRLEQPIPRSSDIFLPRFFSALSEVMLN
;
A
#
# COMPACT_ATOMS: atom_id res chain seq x y z
N MET A 1 21.18 -0.27 -10.85
CA MET A 1 20.41 -1.34 -11.58
C MET A 1 20.94 -1.56 -13.00
N GLY A 2 20.36 -2.49 -13.80
CA GLY A 2 20.61 -2.63 -15.25
C GLY A 2 19.68 -1.77 -16.11
N ALA A 3 19.87 -1.76 -17.44
CA ALA A 3 18.95 -1.07 -18.36
C ALA A 3 17.58 -1.77 -18.38
N ALA A 4 16.49 -1.03 -18.59
CA ALA A 4 15.15 -1.60 -18.56
C ALA A 4 14.30 -1.28 -19.80
N PHE A 5 13.45 -2.24 -20.18
CA PHE A 5 12.43 -2.06 -21.20
C PHE A 5 11.04 -2.06 -20.59
N ALA A 6 10.21 -1.09 -20.99
CA ALA A 6 8.80 -1.05 -20.61
C ALA A 6 7.95 -1.93 -21.56
N ILE A 7 7.07 -2.72 -20.97
CA ILE A 7 6.10 -3.57 -21.64
C ILE A 7 4.71 -3.12 -21.23
N GLN A 8 3.88 -2.77 -22.22
CA GLN A 8 2.47 -2.54 -22.00
C GLN A 8 1.73 -3.87 -21.89
N VAL A 9 0.99 -4.05 -20.81
CA VAL A 9 0.20 -5.24 -20.51
C VAL A 9 -1.24 -4.85 -20.19
N LYS A 10 -2.15 -5.83 -20.22
CA LYS A 10 -3.53 -5.61 -19.79
C LYS A 10 -3.58 -5.22 -18.31
N THR A 11 -4.19 -4.07 -18.03
CA THR A 11 -4.33 -3.53 -16.68
C THR A 11 -5.06 -4.51 -15.75
N GLY A 12 -4.56 -4.66 -14.53
CA GLY A 12 -5.08 -5.61 -13.53
C GLY A 12 -4.61 -7.06 -13.71
N ARG A 13 -3.81 -7.35 -14.75
CA ARG A 13 -3.18 -8.67 -14.96
C ARG A 13 -1.65 -8.62 -14.89
N GLU A 14 -1.07 -7.53 -14.40
CA GLU A 14 0.38 -7.29 -14.38
C GLU A 14 1.14 -8.40 -13.66
N SER A 15 0.68 -8.81 -12.47
CA SER A 15 1.31 -9.89 -11.69
C SER A 15 1.23 -11.26 -12.40
N ALA A 16 0.11 -11.54 -13.07
CA ALA A 16 -0.04 -12.78 -13.83
C ALA A 16 0.84 -12.78 -15.10
N VAL A 17 0.87 -11.66 -15.83
CA VAL A 17 1.70 -11.52 -17.03
C VAL A 17 3.17 -11.55 -16.67
N LYS A 18 3.59 -10.90 -15.56
CA LYS A 18 4.96 -11.01 -15.03
C LYS A 18 5.38 -12.47 -14.90
N LYS A 19 4.59 -13.29 -14.19
CA LYS A 19 4.90 -14.72 -13.99
C LYS A 19 5.00 -15.49 -15.31
N LEU A 20 4.15 -15.17 -16.29
CA LEU A 20 4.18 -15.82 -17.60
C LEU A 20 5.40 -15.40 -18.41
N VAL A 21 5.81 -14.14 -18.33
CA VAL A 21 7.04 -13.64 -18.95
C VAL A 21 8.26 -14.29 -18.29
N GLU A 22 8.33 -14.32 -16.95
CA GLU A 22 9.40 -15.02 -16.21
C GLU A 22 9.50 -16.50 -16.64
N TRP A 23 8.37 -17.21 -16.66
CA TRP A 23 8.29 -18.60 -17.10
C TRP A 23 8.74 -18.83 -18.55
N ALA A 24 8.49 -17.87 -19.45
CA ALA A 24 8.91 -17.93 -20.84
C ALA A 24 10.42 -17.70 -20.98
N LEU A 25 10.96 -16.73 -20.25
CA LEU A 25 12.39 -16.39 -20.25
C LEU A 25 13.23 -17.48 -19.57
N GLU A 26 12.73 -18.11 -18.51
CA GLU A 26 13.40 -19.22 -17.82
C GLU A 26 13.63 -20.44 -18.73
N ARG A 27 12.82 -20.63 -19.77
CA ARG A 27 12.97 -21.75 -20.72
C ARG A 27 14.01 -21.53 -21.80
N ASN A 28 14.57 -20.33 -21.93
CA ASN A 28 15.49 -20.00 -23.00
C ASN A 28 16.82 -19.54 -22.42
N GLU A 29 17.89 -20.29 -22.70
CA GLU A 29 19.24 -20.02 -22.20
C GLU A 29 19.78 -18.66 -22.66
N GLN A 30 19.43 -18.22 -23.87
CA GLN A 30 19.81 -16.89 -24.34
C GLN A 30 19.06 -15.81 -23.54
N ALA A 31 17.76 -15.99 -23.30
CA ALA A 31 16.98 -15.03 -22.53
C ALA A 31 17.53 -14.87 -21.10
N GLN A 32 17.95 -15.94 -20.44
CA GLN A 32 18.58 -15.90 -19.12
C GLN A 32 19.92 -15.14 -19.12
N ARG A 33 20.68 -15.18 -20.23
CA ARG A 33 21.94 -14.45 -20.37
C ARG A 33 21.72 -12.94 -20.48
N TRP A 34 20.66 -12.50 -21.15
CA TRP A 34 20.41 -11.09 -21.44
C TRP A 34 19.48 -10.41 -20.43
N VAL A 35 18.50 -11.13 -19.89
CA VAL A 35 17.53 -10.61 -18.94
C VAL A 35 17.96 -10.92 -17.52
N LYS A 36 18.00 -9.89 -16.69
CA LYS A 36 18.29 -10.00 -15.27
C LYS A 36 17.05 -10.34 -14.44
N ALA A 37 15.98 -9.57 -14.65
CA ALA A 37 14.75 -9.70 -13.87
C ALA A 37 13.56 -9.04 -14.55
N VAL A 38 12.34 -9.45 -14.17
CA VAL A 38 11.09 -8.81 -14.58
C VAL A 38 10.45 -8.13 -13.37
N HIS A 39 10.25 -6.83 -13.47
CA HIS A 39 9.71 -5.99 -12.40
C HIS A 39 8.28 -5.59 -12.73
N ALA A 40 7.35 -5.99 -11.88
CA ALA A 40 6.02 -5.39 -11.81
C ALA A 40 5.98 -4.60 -10.50
N PHE A 41 6.02 -3.27 -10.59
CA PHE A 41 5.95 -2.43 -9.40
C PHE A 41 4.55 -2.54 -8.80
N THR A 42 4.44 -3.23 -7.67
CA THR A 42 3.17 -3.41 -6.94
C THR A 42 3.31 -2.91 -5.52
N LEU A 43 2.35 -2.10 -5.08
CA LEU A 43 2.19 -1.69 -3.70
C LEU A 43 1.27 -2.69 -2.98
N GLY A 44 1.78 -3.36 -1.96
CA GLY A 44 0.98 -4.20 -1.09
C GLY A 44 0.14 -3.35 -0.14
N SER A 45 -1.16 -3.62 -0.06
CA SER A 45 -2.06 -3.00 0.92
C SER A 45 -2.82 -4.06 1.70
N SER A 46 -2.76 -4.01 3.02
CA SER A 46 -3.47 -4.95 3.90
C SER A 46 -4.49 -4.20 4.74
N LYS A 47 -5.73 -4.67 4.79
CA LYS A 47 -6.75 -4.04 5.64
C LYS A 47 -6.61 -4.51 7.08
N MET A 48 -6.59 -3.61 8.05
CA MET A 48 -6.70 -3.97 9.47
C MET A 48 -8.12 -4.44 9.79
N LEU A 49 -8.23 -5.60 10.43
CA LEU A 49 -9.49 -6.16 10.94
C LEU A 49 -9.80 -5.61 12.34
N SER A 50 -11.06 -5.72 12.76
CA SER A 50 -11.53 -5.22 14.08
C SER A 50 -10.80 -5.85 15.27
N ASN A 51 -10.24 -7.04 15.11
CA ASN A 51 -9.46 -7.77 16.12
C ASN A 51 -7.96 -7.43 16.11
N GLY A 52 -7.54 -6.41 15.34
CA GLY A 52 -6.14 -6.01 15.19
C GLY A 52 -5.32 -6.86 14.24
N LYS A 53 -5.86 -7.96 13.70
CA LYS A 53 -5.16 -8.78 12.70
C LYS A 53 -5.19 -8.11 11.32
N LEU A 54 -4.17 -8.38 10.52
CA LEU A 54 -4.15 -7.98 9.12
C LEU A 54 -5.02 -8.95 8.29
N GLY A 55 -5.86 -8.39 7.44
CA GLY A 55 -6.63 -9.12 6.43
C GLY A 55 -5.76 -9.55 5.26
N LYS A 56 -6.39 -10.05 4.20
CA LYS A 56 -5.69 -10.46 2.97
C LYS A 56 -4.89 -9.29 2.40
N ARG A 57 -3.63 -9.54 2.04
CA ARG A 57 -2.77 -8.60 1.31
C ARG A 57 -3.33 -8.42 -0.10
N VAL A 58 -3.60 -7.18 -0.47
CA VAL A 58 -4.07 -6.78 -1.80
C VAL A 58 -2.96 -5.98 -2.45
N GLU A 59 -2.33 -6.57 -3.46
CA GLU A 59 -1.31 -5.91 -4.27
C GLU A 59 -1.99 -5.07 -5.36
N ARG A 60 -1.54 -3.83 -5.52
CA ARG A 60 -2.00 -2.92 -6.58
C ARG A 60 -0.81 -2.46 -7.41
N PRO A 61 -0.92 -2.42 -8.74
CA PRO A 61 0.17 -1.91 -9.56
C PRO A 61 0.38 -0.41 -9.29
N VAL A 62 1.64 0.00 -9.09
CA VAL A 62 2.04 1.41 -8.96
C VAL A 62 1.92 2.11 -10.30
N ILE A 63 2.34 1.42 -11.37
CA ILE A 63 2.25 1.89 -12.76
C ILE A 63 1.30 0.94 -13.49
N PRO A 64 0.00 1.26 -13.58
CA PRO A 64 -1.00 0.35 -14.13
C PRO A 64 -0.74 0.08 -15.60
N GLY A 65 -0.83 -1.19 -16.02
CA GLY A 65 -0.64 -1.59 -17.40
C GLY A 65 0.81 -1.63 -17.88
N TYR A 66 1.80 -1.50 -16.97
CA TYR A 66 3.22 -1.61 -17.32
C TYR A 66 3.96 -2.63 -16.45
N ILE A 67 4.82 -3.41 -17.10
CA ILE A 67 5.87 -4.19 -16.45
C ILE A 67 7.22 -3.81 -17.08
N PHE A 68 8.30 -4.03 -16.36
CA PHE A 68 9.65 -3.66 -16.77
C PHE A 68 10.54 -4.89 -16.85
N VAL A 69 11.34 -5.01 -17.89
CA VAL A 69 12.35 -6.07 -18.03
C VAL A 69 13.71 -5.45 -17.86
N GLU A 70 14.38 -5.77 -16.76
CA GLU A 70 15.75 -5.37 -16.48
C GLU A 70 16.71 -6.31 -17.22
N MET A 71 17.66 -5.72 -17.92
CA MET A 71 18.69 -6.41 -18.69
C MET A 71 19.99 -6.52 -17.88
N ASN A 72 20.84 -7.48 -18.23
CA ASN A 72 22.16 -7.67 -17.61
C ASN A 72 23.22 -6.65 -18.05
N TYR A 73 22.92 -5.78 -19.02
CA TYR A 73 23.82 -4.71 -19.44
C TYR A 73 23.38 -3.36 -18.88
N LYS A 74 24.35 -2.46 -18.76
CA LYS A 74 24.09 -1.04 -18.49
C LYS A 74 23.93 -0.29 -19.81
N ALA A 75 22.97 0.61 -19.85
CA ALA A 75 22.78 1.53 -20.95
C ALA A 75 22.58 2.93 -20.36
N ASP A 76 23.22 3.90 -20.98
CA ASP A 76 22.97 5.31 -20.72
C ASP A 76 21.83 5.75 -21.64
N ASP A 77 21.05 6.75 -21.23
CA ASP A 77 19.91 7.27 -22.03
C ASP A 77 20.34 7.79 -23.42
N HIS A 78 21.64 8.00 -23.63
CA HIS A 78 22.24 8.44 -24.90
C HIS A 78 22.82 7.27 -25.73
N ASN A 79 22.93 6.07 -25.16
CA ASN A 79 23.62 4.93 -25.76
C ASN A 79 22.62 4.05 -26.54
N ARG A 80 22.53 4.31 -27.86
CA ARG A 80 21.65 3.60 -28.80
C ARG A 80 22.06 2.16 -29.12
N THR A 81 23.14 1.66 -28.52
CA THR A 81 23.69 0.31 -28.78
C THR A 81 23.03 -0.78 -27.95
N ALA A 82 22.23 -0.40 -26.96
CA ALA A 82 21.36 -1.32 -26.26
C ALA A 82 20.24 -1.77 -27.20
N TYR A 83 20.11 -3.09 -27.39
CA TYR A 83 19.04 -3.67 -28.19
C TYR A 83 18.46 -4.87 -27.45
N LEU A 84 17.17 -5.11 -27.67
CA LEU A 84 16.54 -6.38 -27.31
C LEU A 84 16.68 -7.30 -28.52
N SER A 85 17.16 -8.53 -28.32
CA SER A 85 17.24 -9.47 -29.44
C SER A 85 15.83 -9.74 -29.98
N ALA A 86 15.71 -9.90 -31.31
CA ALA A 86 14.43 -10.16 -31.95
C ALA A 86 13.75 -11.42 -31.37
N GLU A 87 14.53 -12.42 -31.01
CA GLU A 87 14.03 -13.66 -30.38
C GLU A 87 13.35 -13.39 -29.03
N ILE A 88 14.00 -12.63 -28.13
CA ILE A 88 13.43 -12.26 -26.83
C ILE A 88 12.21 -11.37 -27.03
N TRP A 89 12.26 -10.43 -27.99
CA TRP A 89 11.13 -9.58 -28.34
C TRP A 89 9.90 -10.39 -28.79
N HIS A 90 10.09 -11.32 -29.73
CA HIS A 90 9.02 -12.18 -30.23
C HIS A 90 8.46 -13.08 -29.12
N MET A 91 9.32 -13.57 -28.24
CA MET A 91 8.91 -14.40 -27.10
C MET A 91 8.01 -13.63 -26.14
N ILE A 92 8.42 -12.43 -25.73
CA ILE A 92 7.62 -11.59 -24.82
C ILE A 92 6.30 -11.19 -25.50
N ARG A 93 6.33 -10.83 -26.79
CA ARG A 93 5.13 -10.46 -27.56
C ARG A 93 4.11 -11.59 -27.66
N ARG A 94 4.54 -12.85 -27.62
CA ARG A 94 3.65 -14.03 -27.65
C ARG A 94 3.00 -14.33 -26.30
N VAL A 95 3.46 -13.72 -25.21
CA VAL A 95 2.87 -13.94 -23.88
C VAL A 95 1.45 -13.36 -23.82
N PRO A 96 0.44 -14.15 -23.45
CA PRO A 96 -0.94 -13.68 -23.42
C PRO A 96 -1.09 -12.57 -22.37
N GLY A 97 -1.63 -11.43 -22.81
CA GLY A 97 -1.82 -10.25 -21.96
C GLY A 97 -0.76 -9.15 -22.17
N VAL A 98 0.29 -9.42 -22.94
CA VAL A 98 1.16 -8.37 -23.49
C VAL A 98 0.45 -7.69 -24.66
N LEU A 99 0.43 -6.36 -24.64
CA LEU A 99 -0.20 -5.53 -25.66
C LEU A 99 0.84 -4.93 -26.61
N LYS A 100 1.89 -4.32 -26.03
CA LYS A 100 2.91 -3.60 -26.79
C LYS A 100 4.25 -3.67 -26.08
N LEU A 101 5.31 -3.83 -26.84
CA LEU A 101 6.68 -3.61 -26.38
C LEU A 101 7.16 -2.25 -26.88
N PHE A 102 7.79 -1.46 -26.02
CA PHE A 102 8.40 -0.19 -26.42
C PHE A 102 9.86 -0.35 -26.89
N ALA A 103 10.24 -1.55 -27.32
CA ALA A 103 11.58 -1.83 -27.84
C ALA A 103 11.80 -1.29 -29.27
N ASP A 104 10.76 -1.27 -30.11
CA ASP A 104 10.87 -0.90 -31.54
C ASP A 104 11.17 0.59 -31.75
N ALA A 105 10.96 1.42 -30.71
CA ALA A 105 11.16 2.87 -30.74
C ALA A 105 12.48 3.34 -30.11
N GLY A 106 13.37 2.41 -29.72
CA GLY A 106 14.61 2.78 -29.01
C GLY A 106 14.37 3.36 -27.61
N GLN A 107 13.20 3.12 -27.02
CA GLN A 107 12.85 3.60 -25.67
C GLN A 107 13.39 2.63 -24.63
N ILE A 108 14.70 2.68 -24.45
CA ILE A 108 15.40 2.05 -23.33
C ILE A 108 15.36 3.01 -22.16
N ILE A 109 15.08 2.50 -20.98
CA ILE A 109 15.25 3.24 -19.73
C ILE A 109 16.68 2.97 -19.27
N GLY A 110 17.51 4.01 -19.25
CA GLY A 110 18.88 3.91 -18.78
C GLY A 110 18.95 3.42 -17.34
N SER A 111 20.09 2.83 -16.99
CA SER A 111 20.27 2.17 -15.70
C SER A 111 20.10 3.13 -14.51
N GLU A 112 20.54 4.38 -14.65
CA GLU A 112 20.39 5.42 -13.62
C GLU A 112 18.93 5.88 -13.49
N THR A 113 18.25 6.14 -14.62
CA THR A 113 16.85 6.54 -14.64
C THR A 113 15.95 5.44 -14.06
N PHE A 114 16.26 4.18 -14.35
CA PHE A 114 15.52 3.04 -13.79
C PHE A 114 15.75 2.90 -12.28
N GLU A 115 16.97 3.14 -11.81
CA GLU A 115 17.32 3.13 -10.39
C GLU A 115 16.63 4.29 -9.63
N GLN A 116 16.63 5.50 -10.19
CA GLN A 116 15.88 6.64 -9.62
C GLN A 116 14.37 6.37 -9.59
N LEU A 117 13.82 5.71 -10.60
CA LEU A 117 12.42 5.29 -10.59
C LEU A 117 12.17 4.29 -9.46
N PHE A 118 13.06 3.31 -9.29
CA PHE A 118 12.99 2.31 -8.22
C PHE A 118 13.05 2.96 -6.83
N GLU A 119 13.95 3.90 -6.62
CA GLU A 119 14.12 4.62 -5.36
C GLU A 119 12.95 5.56 -5.03
N ARG A 120 12.39 6.24 -6.05
CA ARG A 120 11.25 7.17 -5.86
C ARG A 120 9.93 6.45 -5.65
N ILE A 121 9.79 5.22 -6.16
CA ILE A 121 8.61 4.42 -5.87
C ILE A 121 8.74 3.92 -4.43
N GLU A 122 7.99 4.53 -3.52
CA GLU A 122 7.80 4.02 -2.16
C GLU A 122 7.06 2.67 -2.23
N ILE A 123 7.78 1.55 -2.40
CA ILE A 123 7.22 0.18 -2.33
C ILE A 123 7.04 -0.25 -0.86
N GLU A 124 6.75 0.69 0.03
CA GLU A 124 6.45 0.33 1.41
C GLU A 124 5.02 -0.20 1.50
N ASP A 125 4.88 -1.46 1.91
CA ASP A 125 3.58 -2.06 2.20
C ASP A 125 2.78 -1.18 3.15
N GLN A 126 1.50 -0.97 2.81
CA GLN A 126 0.62 -0.09 3.56
C GLN A 126 -0.48 -0.87 4.26
N VAL A 127 -0.93 -0.36 5.40
CA VAL A 127 -2.08 -0.87 6.15
C VAL A 127 -3.24 0.11 6.02
N GLU A 128 -4.38 -0.36 5.50
CA GLU A 128 -5.62 0.40 5.46
C GLU A 128 -6.39 0.19 6.77
N ILE A 129 -6.59 1.27 7.52
CA ILE A 129 -7.33 1.28 8.78
C ILE A 129 -8.63 2.04 8.59
N ILE A 130 -9.75 1.42 8.96
CA ILE A 130 -11.05 2.10 8.99
C ILE A 130 -11.12 2.95 10.25
N VAL A 131 -11.40 4.22 10.08
CA VAL A 131 -11.68 5.13 11.20
C VAL A 131 -13.09 4.79 11.73
N PRO A 132 -13.22 4.44 13.03
CA PRO A 132 -14.53 4.20 13.62
C PRO A 132 -15.38 5.48 13.53
N ASN A 133 -16.65 5.34 13.16
CA ASN A 133 -17.58 6.46 13.22
C ASN A 133 -18.09 6.59 14.66
N GLN A 134 -17.66 7.65 15.35
CA GLN A 134 -18.03 7.92 16.74
C GLN A 134 -19.32 8.74 16.88
N ASP A 135 -19.95 9.18 15.77
CA ASP A 135 -21.17 10.01 15.82
C ASP A 135 -22.30 9.35 16.64
N ALA A 136 -22.47 8.03 16.48
CA ALA A 136 -23.47 7.26 17.21
C ALA A 136 -23.14 7.10 18.70
N GLU A 137 -21.85 6.96 19.04
CA GLU A 137 -21.38 6.87 20.42
C GLU A 137 -21.50 8.22 21.14
N ILE A 138 -21.22 9.33 20.45
CA ILE A 138 -21.42 10.69 20.95
C ILE A 138 -22.91 10.94 21.20
N ALA A 139 -23.78 10.58 20.26
CA ALA A 139 -25.23 10.73 20.43
C ALA A 139 -25.76 9.91 21.62
N ALA A 140 -25.29 8.66 21.77
CA ALA A 140 -25.65 7.82 22.91
C ALA A 140 -25.13 8.38 24.25
N ALA A 141 -23.91 8.92 24.28
CA ALA A 141 -23.34 9.54 25.47
C ALA A 141 -24.06 10.84 25.84
N CYS A 142 -24.45 11.66 24.86
CA CYS A 142 -25.27 12.85 25.06
C CYS A 142 -26.66 12.52 25.62
N ALA A 143 -27.31 11.47 25.09
CA ALA A 143 -28.57 10.98 25.61
C ALA A 143 -28.42 10.52 27.07
N ALA A 144 -27.40 9.72 27.37
CA ALA A 144 -27.11 9.26 28.74
C ALA A 144 -26.81 10.40 29.72
N TYR A 145 -26.17 11.49 29.27
CA TYR A 145 -25.96 12.68 30.10
C TYR A 145 -27.26 13.43 30.39
N ASN A 146 -28.15 13.54 29.40
CA ASN A 146 -29.44 14.19 29.54
C ASN A 146 -30.43 13.38 30.41
N ASP A 147 -30.38 12.05 30.29
CA ASP A 147 -31.25 11.12 31.02
C ASP A 147 -30.77 10.80 32.44
N ALA A 148 -29.55 11.20 32.81
CA ALA A 148 -28.98 10.93 34.12
C ALA A 148 -29.76 11.64 35.25
N ALA A 149 -30.35 10.85 36.15
CA ALA A 149 -31.19 11.34 37.24
C ALA A 149 -30.37 11.83 38.44
N THR A 150 -29.18 11.26 38.65
CA THR A 150 -28.33 11.60 39.81
C THR A 150 -27.10 12.43 39.43
N PRO A 151 -26.57 13.26 40.35
CA PRO A 151 -25.32 14.01 40.14
C PRO A 151 -24.09 13.12 39.88
N ARG A 152 -24.10 11.87 40.38
CA ARG A 152 -23.02 10.90 40.14
C ARG A 152 -23.07 10.36 38.72
N GLU A 153 -24.25 9.94 38.26
CA GLU A 153 -24.45 9.47 36.87
C GLU A 153 -24.14 10.57 35.85
N LYS A 154 -24.52 11.83 36.13
CA LYS A 154 -24.15 12.97 35.28
C LYS A 154 -22.64 13.15 35.16
N LYS A 155 -21.89 13.05 36.27
CA LYS A 155 -20.43 13.13 36.26
C LYS A 155 -19.78 11.99 35.46
N GLU A 156 -20.29 10.77 35.60
CA GLU A 156 -19.77 9.62 34.85
C GLU A 156 -20.07 9.72 33.34
N ALA A 157 -21.28 10.16 32.98
CA ALA A 157 -21.65 10.40 31.58
C ALA A 157 -20.82 11.54 30.96
N GLU A 158 -20.60 12.64 31.70
CA GLU A 158 -19.76 13.75 31.27
C GLU A 158 -18.30 13.31 31.05
N GLN A 159 -17.74 12.49 31.94
CA GLN A 159 -16.40 11.95 31.76
C GLN A 159 -16.28 11.05 30.53
N LYS A 160 -17.28 10.21 30.26
CA LYS A 160 -17.33 9.37 29.05
C LYS A 160 -17.42 10.22 27.79
N LEU A 161 -18.26 11.25 27.78
CA LEU A 161 -18.40 12.17 26.65
C LEU A 161 -17.07 12.88 26.34
N LYS A 162 -16.40 13.43 27.35
CA LYS A 162 -15.08 14.08 27.18
C LYS A 162 -14.01 13.13 26.65
N GLN A 163 -14.04 11.85 27.04
CA GLN A 163 -13.12 10.84 26.50
C GLN A 163 -13.38 10.56 25.02
N ILE A 164 -14.66 10.43 24.62
CA ILE A 164 -15.05 10.19 23.24
C ILE A 164 -14.67 11.39 22.36
N GLU A 165 -15.01 12.61 22.76
CA GLU A 165 -14.68 13.84 22.04
C GLU A 165 -13.16 14.05 21.90
N SER A 166 -12.41 13.76 22.97
CA SER A 166 -10.95 13.81 22.96
C SER A 166 -10.35 12.82 21.94
N LEU A 167 -10.83 11.57 21.93
CA LEU A 167 -10.41 10.57 20.94
C LEU A 167 -10.78 10.99 19.52
N GLU A 168 -11.99 11.50 19.29
CA GLU A 168 -12.46 11.95 17.99
C GLU A 168 -11.57 13.08 17.45
N SER A 169 -11.23 14.05 18.29
CA SER A 169 -10.35 15.17 17.93
C SER A 169 -8.95 14.70 17.52
N ARG A 170 -8.39 13.69 18.22
CA ARG A 170 -7.08 13.11 17.90
C ARG A 170 -7.13 12.33 16.59
N ILE A 171 -8.20 11.57 16.38
CA ILE A 171 -8.45 10.84 15.13
C ILE A 171 -8.59 11.81 13.95
N LYS A 172 -9.30 12.94 14.12
CA LYS A 172 -9.44 13.99 13.10
C LYS A 172 -8.07 14.58 12.73
N ARG A 173 -7.26 14.97 13.73
CA ARG A 173 -5.89 15.48 13.50
C ARG A 173 -4.98 14.47 12.79
N LEU A 174 -5.08 13.20 13.17
CA LEU A 174 -4.40 12.11 12.46
C LEU A 174 -4.87 12.02 11.02
N ALA A 175 -6.18 11.99 10.77
CA ALA A 175 -6.74 11.91 9.43
C ALA A 175 -6.34 13.09 8.55
N GLU A 176 -6.24 14.31 9.09
CA GLU A 176 -5.77 15.51 8.38
C GLU A 176 -4.29 15.46 8.00
N ARG A 177 -3.43 14.95 8.89
CA ARG A 177 -1.99 14.81 8.60
C ARG A 177 -1.66 13.60 7.72
N MET A 178 -2.60 12.70 7.53
CA MET A 178 -2.39 11.44 6.81
C MET A 178 -3.12 11.45 5.46
N LYS A 179 -2.76 10.53 4.57
CA LYS A 179 -3.50 10.28 3.32
C LYS A 179 -4.85 9.59 3.63
N ALA A 180 -5.74 10.28 4.35
CA ALA A 180 -7.09 9.82 4.62
C ALA A 180 -7.96 10.00 3.37
N PHE A 181 -8.83 9.03 3.10
CA PHE A 181 -9.76 9.10 1.98
C PHE A 181 -11.06 8.37 2.32
N VAL A 182 -12.11 8.66 1.55
CA VAL A 182 -13.41 8.00 1.70
C VAL A 182 -13.46 6.79 0.78
N LYS A 183 -13.73 5.61 1.35
CA LYS A 183 -13.91 4.35 0.60
C LYS A 183 -15.19 3.69 1.08
N ASN A 184 -16.15 3.48 0.16
CA ASN A 184 -17.47 2.90 0.45
C ASN A 184 -18.20 3.63 1.60
N GLY A 185 -18.18 4.96 1.60
CA GLY A 185 -18.81 5.79 2.63
C GLY A 185 -18.10 5.78 4.00
N ARG A 186 -16.95 5.11 4.14
CA ARG A 186 -16.16 5.07 5.38
C ARG A 186 -14.85 5.84 5.22
N LYS A 187 -14.44 6.55 6.27
CA LYS A 187 -13.10 7.18 6.33
C LYS A 187 -12.05 6.10 6.54
N VAL A 188 -11.03 6.09 5.68
CA VAL A 188 -9.93 5.14 5.70
C VAL A 188 -8.61 5.90 5.76
N VAL A 189 -7.72 5.44 6.62
CA VAL A 189 -6.37 5.97 6.78
C VAL A 189 -5.36 4.91 6.32
N ARG A 190 -4.32 5.33 5.60
CA ARG A 190 -3.20 4.46 5.18
C ARG A 190 -1.94 4.80 5.95
N ILE A 191 -1.25 3.77 6.45
CA ILE A 191 0.06 3.89 7.08
C ILE A 191 1.06 2.87 6.55
N PRO A 192 2.37 3.17 6.59
CA PRO A 192 3.39 2.16 6.38
C PRO A 192 3.27 1.00 7.38
N ILE A 193 3.52 -0.23 6.91
CA ILE A 193 3.43 -1.43 7.73
C ILE A 193 4.41 -1.43 8.90
N LYS A 194 5.60 -0.83 8.72
CA LYS A 194 6.59 -0.67 9.79
C LYS A 194 6.06 0.18 10.93
N THR A 195 5.44 1.32 10.60
CA THR A 195 4.77 2.18 11.58
C THR A 195 3.65 1.44 12.29
N PHE A 196 2.84 0.67 11.54
CA PHE A 196 1.78 -0.16 12.10
C PHE A 196 2.31 -1.18 13.12
N GLN A 197 3.35 -1.94 12.76
CA GLN A 197 3.97 -2.94 13.62
C GLN A 197 4.58 -2.32 14.88
N TYR A 198 5.23 -1.17 14.74
CA TYR A 198 5.77 -0.42 15.87
C TYR A 198 4.70 0.05 16.85
N VAL A 199 3.56 0.50 16.33
CA VAL A 199 2.40 0.88 17.18
C VAL A 199 1.83 -0.36 17.85
N LEU A 200 1.71 -1.49 17.15
CA LEU A 200 1.24 -2.74 17.74
C LEU A 200 2.14 -3.26 18.86
N SER A 201 3.47 -3.24 18.70
CA SER A 201 4.39 -3.72 19.72
C SER A 201 4.31 -2.91 21.02
N ARG A 202 3.90 -1.64 20.95
CA ARG A 202 3.62 -0.82 22.14
C ARG A 202 2.31 -1.19 22.84
N LEU A 203 1.39 -1.84 22.12
CA LEU A 203 0.06 -2.22 22.61
C LEU A 203 -0.01 -3.65 23.14
N GLU A 204 1.04 -4.48 22.96
CA GLU A 204 1.13 -5.90 23.36
C GLU A 204 1.05 -6.19 24.88
N GLN A 205 0.46 -5.28 25.68
CA GLN A 205 -0.19 -5.71 26.90
C GLN A 205 -1.45 -6.52 26.52
N PRO A 206 -1.92 -7.49 27.33
CA PRO A 206 -3.06 -8.34 26.99
C PRO A 206 -4.35 -7.52 27.05
N ILE A 207 -4.61 -6.73 26.02
CA ILE A 207 -5.82 -5.95 25.87
C ILE A 207 -6.92 -6.92 25.41
N PRO A 208 -8.09 -6.95 26.05
CA PRO A 208 -9.23 -7.71 25.58
C PRO A 208 -9.50 -7.38 24.12
N ARG A 209 -9.65 -8.41 23.27
CA ARG A 209 -9.83 -8.29 21.81
C ARG A 209 -11.19 -7.70 21.39
N SER A 210 -11.83 -6.91 22.24
CA SER A 210 -13.02 -6.12 21.88
C SER A 210 -12.59 -4.90 21.07
N SER A 211 -13.23 -4.70 19.92
CA SER A 211 -13.02 -3.54 19.01
C SER A 211 -13.05 -2.21 19.74
N ASP A 212 -13.91 -2.12 20.76
CA ASP A 212 -14.27 -0.90 21.47
C ASP A 212 -13.16 -0.44 22.43
N ILE A 213 -12.25 -1.37 22.78
CA ILE A 213 -11.07 -1.08 23.62
C ILE A 213 -9.82 -0.97 22.75
N PHE A 214 -9.70 -1.83 21.73
CA PHE A 214 -8.51 -1.89 20.89
C PHE A 214 -8.35 -0.66 19.99
N LEU A 215 -9.39 -0.24 19.26
CA LEU A 215 -9.29 0.86 18.30
C LEU A 215 -8.92 2.19 18.97
N PRO A 216 -9.55 2.62 20.08
CA PRO A 216 -9.17 3.87 20.74
C PRO A 216 -7.71 3.89 21.21
N ARG A 217 -7.23 2.78 21.79
CA ARG A 217 -5.84 2.66 22.24
C ARG A 217 -4.87 2.65 21.08
N PHE A 218 -5.21 1.96 19.99
CA PHE A 218 -4.41 1.97 18.78
C PHE A 218 -4.29 3.37 18.18
N PHE A 219 -5.39 4.12 18.06
CA PHE A 219 -5.34 5.50 17.57
C PHE A 219 -4.60 6.44 18.53
N SER A 220 -4.66 6.21 19.84
CA SER A 220 -3.84 6.95 20.81
C SER A 220 -2.35 6.72 20.59
N ALA A 221 -1.93 5.45 20.51
CA ALA A 221 -0.53 5.10 20.29
C ALA A 221 -0.04 5.57 18.90
N LEU A 222 -0.88 5.46 17.86
CA LEU A 222 -0.57 5.98 16.54
C LEU A 222 -0.41 7.51 16.56
N SER A 223 -1.27 8.22 17.31
CA SER A 223 -1.16 9.66 17.53
C SER A 223 0.14 10.04 18.21
N GLU A 224 0.61 9.27 19.20
CA GLU A 224 1.87 9.54 19.89
C GLU A 224 3.11 9.29 19.02
N VAL A 225 3.04 8.30 18.11
CA VAL A 225 4.14 7.96 17.21
C VAL A 225 4.23 8.93 16.03
N MET A 226 3.11 9.47 15.56
CA MET A 226 3.05 10.28 14.34
C MET A 226 2.99 11.79 14.59
N LEU A 227 2.66 12.22 15.81
CA LEU A 227 2.56 13.65 16.16
C LEU A 227 3.75 14.17 16.99
N ASN A 228 4.58 13.28 17.55
CA ASN A 228 5.87 13.60 18.18
C ASN A 228 7.00 13.37 17.17
#